data_AF-A0A6C0M4R0-F1
#
_entry.id   AF-A0A6C0M4R0-F1
#
_cell.length_a   1.000
_cell.length_b   1.000
_cell.length_c   1.000
_cell.angle_alpha   90.00
_cell.angle_beta   90.00
_cell.angle_gamma   90.00
#
_symmetry.space_group_name_H-M   'P 1'
#
loop_
_entity.id
_entity.type
_entity.pdbx_description
1 polymer ?
#
loop_
_entity_poly.entity_id
_entity_poly.type
_entity_poly.pdbx_seq_one_letter_code
_entity_poly.pdbx_strand_id
1 'polypeptide(L)' 'MIELHWVVGGLVTGLVLSTVFIPPTRIEKRVPTPTDPSTVYTTDTGCVRLTPVEVPCTTEPESFNLLASFK' A
#
# COMPACT_ATOMS: atom_id res chain seq x y z
N MET A 1 -11.34 -41.81 -3.12
CA MET A 1 -11.89 -40.86 -2.16
C MET A 1 -10.81 -39.84 -1.87
N ILE A 2 -11.13 -38.55 -1.93
CA ILE A 2 -10.19 -37.51 -1.54
C ILE A 2 -10.27 -37.40 -0.02
N GLU A 3 -9.14 -37.63 0.64
CA GLU A 3 -9.01 -37.51 2.09
C GLU A 3 -9.07 -36.04 2.51
N LEU A 4 -10.13 -35.66 3.21
CA LEU A 4 -10.44 -34.26 3.55
C LEU A 4 -9.29 -33.58 4.32
N HIS A 5 -8.58 -34.32 5.17
CA HIS A 5 -7.47 -33.80 5.97
C HIS A 5 -6.30 -33.32 5.10
N TRP A 6 -5.99 -34.01 4.01
CA TRP A 6 -4.93 -33.60 3.08
C TRP A 6 -5.32 -32.35 2.28
N VAL A 7 -6.60 -32.22 1.93
CA VAL A 7 -7.10 -31.03 1.22
C VAL A 7 -7.03 -29.79 2.11
N VAL A 8 -7.51 -29.91 3.35
CA VAL A 8 -7.48 -28.80 4.31
C VAL A 8 -6.03 -28.43 4.64
N GLY A 9 -5.16 -29.43 4.87
CA GLY A 9 -3.73 -29.18 5.09
C GLY A 9 -3.08 -28.44 3.93
N GLY A 10 -3.29 -28.90 2.70
CA GLY A 10 -2.76 -28.26 1.50
C GLY A 10 -3.28 -26.81 1.31
N LEU A 11 -4.56 -26.57 1.58
CA LEU A 11 -5.16 -25.24 1.51
C LEU A 11 -4.52 -24.27 2.51
N VAL A 12 -4.39 -24.68 3.78
CA VAL A 12 -3.80 -23.84 4.82
C VAL A 12 -2.34 -23.55 4.52
N THR A 13 -1.55 -24.56 4.15
CA THR A 13 -0.15 -24.36 3.79
C THR A 13 0.00 -23.44 2.57
N GLY A 14 -0.82 -23.64 1.53
CA GLY A 14 -0.83 -22.77 0.35
C GLY A 14 -1.18 -21.31 0.69
N LEU A 15 -2.19 -21.10 1.55
CA LEU A 15 -2.57 -19.77 2.01
C LEU A 15 -1.42 -19.08 2.74
N VAL A 16 -0.78 -19.76 3.70
CA VAL A 16 0.36 -19.21 4.46
C VAL A 16 1.52 -18.86 3.54
N LEU A 17 1.87 -19.73 2.60
CA LEU A 17 2.94 -19.47 1.63
C LEU A 17 2.63 -18.24 0.76
N SER A 18 1.41 -18.17 0.22
CA SER A 18 1.01 -17.07 -0.66
C SER A 18 0.87 -15.72 0.05
N THR A 19 0.58 -15.69 1.35
CA THR A 19 0.32 -14.44 2.08
C THR A 19 1.53 -13.93 2.84
N VAL A 20 2.38 -14.83 3.36
CA VAL A 20 3.53 -14.46 4.20
C VAL A 20 4.82 -14.37 3.37
N PHE A 21 5.07 -15.34 2.49
CA PHE A 21 6.34 -15.42 1.77
C PHE A 21 6.32 -14.69 0.42
N ILE A 22 5.15 -14.55 -0.19
CA ILE A 22 4.98 -13.87 -1.48
C ILE A 22 3.88 -12.82 -1.32
N PRO A 23 4.10 -11.75 -0.53
CA PRO A 23 3.09 -10.72 -0.38
C PRO A 23 2.73 -10.14 -1.76
N PRO A 24 1.44 -9.82 -1.99
CA PRO A 24 1.02 -9.21 -3.24
C PRO A 24 1.82 -7.92 -3.48
N THR A 25 2.28 -7.73 -4.72
CA THR A 25 3.00 -6.51 -5.12
C THR A 25 2.11 -5.30 -4.88
N ARG A 26 2.49 -4.46 -3.92
CA ARG A 26 1.76 -3.24 -3.57
C ARG A 26 2.44 -2.04 -4.22
N ILE A 27 1.65 -1.18 -4.86
CA ILE A 27 2.16 0.09 -5.36
C ILE A 27 2.16 1.07 -4.18
N GLU A 28 3.34 1.35 -3.64
CA GLU A 28 3.52 2.36 -2.60
C GLU A 28 3.61 3.75 -3.23
N LYS A 29 2.52 4.52 -3.14
CA LYS A 29 2.56 5.94 -3.49
C LYS A 29 3.25 6.71 -2.36
N ARG A 30 4.33 7.42 -2.69
CA ARG A 30 5.06 8.27 -1.74
C ARG A 30 4.42 9.65 -1.69
N VAL A 31 4.31 10.21 -0.49
CA VAL A 31 4.05 11.63 -0.32
C VAL A 31 5.30 12.43 -0.70
N PRO A 32 5.12 13.66 -1.18
CA PRO A 32 6.21 14.63 -1.26
C PRO A 32 6.96 14.71 0.07
N THR A 33 8.30 14.65 0.03
CA THR A 33 9.13 14.76 1.22
C THR A 33 10.03 16.00 1.12
N PRO A 34 10.29 16.71 2.24
CA PRO A 34 11.15 17.90 2.23
C PRO A 34 12.60 17.60 1.79
N THR A 35 12.99 16.32 1.82
CA THR A 35 14.32 15.84 1.43
C THR A 35 14.47 15.58 -0.07
N ASP A 36 13.36 15.46 -0.81
CA ASP A 36 13.36 15.23 -2.26
C ASP A 36 12.93 16.50 -3.01
N PRO A 37 13.88 17.31 -3.51
CA PRO A 37 13.59 18.60 -4.14
C PRO A 37 12.76 18.48 -5.42
N SER A 38 12.63 17.30 -6.02
CA SER A 38 11.74 17.07 -7.17
C SER A 38 10.25 17.00 -6.77
N THR A 39 9.97 16.83 -5.48
CA THR A 39 8.63 16.76 -4.91
C THR A 39 8.31 17.92 -3.98
N VAL A 40 9.30 18.75 -3.62
CA VAL A 40 9.09 19.90 -2.73
C VAL A 40 8.40 21.04 -3.47
N TYR A 41 7.20 21.39 -2.99
CA TYR A 41 6.50 22.61 -3.40
C TYR A 41 6.84 23.74 -2.44
N THR A 42 7.64 24.69 -2.90
CA THR A 42 7.98 25.89 -2.14
C THR A 42 6.85 26.90 -2.24
N THR A 43 6.40 27.42 -1.10
CA THR A 43 5.40 28.50 -1.01
C THR A 43 5.98 29.61 -0.17
N ASP A 44 5.97 30.83 -0.69
CA ASP A 44 6.54 32.02 -0.03
C ASP A 44 5.75 32.41 1.24
N THR A 45 4.53 31.91 1.39
CA THR A 45 3.61 32.23 2.49
C THR A 45 3.48 31.11 3.53
N GLY A 46 4.06 29.94 3.26
CA GLY A 46 3.95 28.76 4.13
C GLY A 46 2.55 28.11 4.16
N CYS A 47 1.56 28.68 3.46
CA CYS A 47 0.23 28.09 3.38
C CYS A 47 0.13 27.10 2.23
N VAL A 48 -0.37 25.90 2.52
CA VAL A 48 -0.74 24.86 1.55
C VAL A 48 -2.23 24.56 1.68
N ARG A 49 -2.94 24.54 0.54
CA ARG A 49 -4.35 24.15 0.46
C ARG A 49 -4.46 22.85 -0.30
N LEU A 50 -4.89 21.80 0.36
CA LEU A 50 -5.17 20.50 -0.25
C LEU A 50 -6.65 20.43 -0.61
N THR A 51 -6.95 20.14 -1.87
CA THR A 51 -8.33 19.91 -2.34
C THR A 51 -8.44 18.45 -2.76
N PRO A 52 -9.12 17.59 -1.98
CA PRO A 52 -9.31 16.21 -2.37
C PRO A 52 -10.27 16.13 -3.57
N VAL A 53 -9.96 15.25 -4.51
CA VAL A 53 -10.83 14.90 -5.64
C VAL A 53 -11.09 13.41 -5.61
N GLU A 54 -12.33 13.02 -5.88
CA GLU A 54 -12.67 11.61 -6.02
C GLU A 54 -12.04 11.05 -7.29
N VAL A 55 -11.43 9.87 -7.19
CA VAL A 55 -10.80 9.16 -8.30
C VAL A 55 -11.43 7.77 -8.44
N PRO A 56 -11.56 7.24 -9.67
CA PRO A 56 -12.11 5.91 -9.87
C PRO A 56 -11.23 4.84 -9.20
N CYS A 57 -11.86 3.81 -8.66
CA CYS A 57 -11.14 2.66 -8.14
C CYS A 57 -10.40 1.96 -9.29
N THR A 58 -9.10 1.70 -9.10
CA THR A 58 -8.29 0.91 -10.03
C THR A 58 -8.26 -0.56 -9.60
N THR A 59 -7.84 -1.45 -10.50
CA THR A 59 -7.69 -2.89 -10.21
C THR A 59 -6.48 -3.18 -9.31
N GLU A 60 -5.63 -2.20 -9.08
CA GLU A 60 -4.40 -2.32 -8.31
C GLU A 60 -4.64 -1.91 -6.86
N PRO A 61 -4.21 -2.72 -5.87
CA PRO A 61 -4.32 -2.36 -4.48
C PRO A 61 -3.32 -1.24 -4.17
N GLU A 62 -3.80 0.00 -4.25
CA GLU A 62 -3.04 1.17 -3.84
C GLU A 62 -3.15 1.36 -2.34
N SER A 63 -2.03 1.73 -1.72
CA SER A 63 -2.05 2.15 -0.33
C SER A 63 -1.29 3.43 -0.14
N PHE A 64 -1.96 4.36 0.52
CA PHE A 64 -1.30 5.52 1.06
C PHE A 64 -0.76 5.14 2.45
N ASN A 65 0.52 4.79 2.53
CA ASN A 65 1.22 4.74 3.80
C ASN A 65 1.43 6.19 4.27
N LEU A 66 0.37 6.79 4.80
CA LEU A 66 0.45 7.99 5.63
C LEU A 66 1.10 7.56 6.95
N LEU A 67 2.41 7.31 6.91
CA LEU A 67 3.25 7.42 8.09
C LEU A 67 3.25 8.91 8.42
N ALA A 68 2.20 9.35 9.12
CA ALA A 68 2.28 10.55 9.92
C ALA A 68 3.42 10.29 10.90
N SER A 69 4.63 10.71 10.50
CA SER A 69 5.83 10.66 11.33
C SER A 69 5.50 11.38 12.61
N PHE A 70 5.18 10.62 13.64
CA PHE A 70 5.29 11.11 15.01
C PHE A 70 6.78 11.11 15.33
N LYS A 71 7.36 12.27 15.07
CA LYS A 71 8.58 12.82 15.66
C LYS A 71 9.92 12.36 15.09
#